data_AF-A0A085B6U1-F1
#
_entry.id   AF-A0A085B6U1-F1
#
_cell.length_a   1.000
_cell.length_b   1.000
_cell.length_c   1.000
_cell.angle_alpha   90.00
_cell.angle_beta   90.00
_cell.angle_gamma   90.00
#
_symmetry.space_group_name_H-M   'P 1'
#
loop_
_entity.id
_entity.type
_entity.pdbx_description
1 polymer ?
#
loop_
_entity_poly.entity_id
_entity_poly.type
_entity_poly.pdbx_seq_one_letter_code
_entity_poly.pdbx_strand_id
1 'polypeptide(L)'
;MKTFFKIDFYIQTFIFILMISYLIFEYITKDFLYQIFYFYYIVGGFQIFSFFIRIFLHYKKSKSYKIYGFLLIPVWINFLLTIFLQGKNIDLGILNQLGVIFYLMLYIAFFYAPILSVIYIYDIKQNIENYEKSNI
;
A
#
# COMPACT_ATOMS: atom_id res chain seq x y z
N MET A 1 -1.31 -8.43 -20.83
CA MET A 1 -0.62 -7.59 -19.82
C MET A 1 -1.06 -6.14 -19.86
N LYS A 2 -1.06 -5.48 -21.04
CA LYS A 2 -1.54 -4.09 -21.19
C LYS A 2 -2.93 -3.83 -20.57
N THR A 3 -3.91 -4.69 -20.85
CA THR A 3 -5.27 -4.59 -20.28
C THR A 3 -5.27 -4.62 -18.76
N PHE A 4 -4.48 -5.51 -18.15
CA PHE A 4 -4.33 -5.57 -16.70
C PHE A 4 -3.78 -4.25 -16.15
N PHE A 5 -2.68 -3.73 -16.70
CA PHE A 5 -2.10 -2.46 -16.22
C PHE A 5 -3.08 -1.29 -16.36
N LYS A 6 -3.90 -1.25 -17.41
CA LYS A 6 -4.96 -0.23 -17.56
C LYS A 6 -6.02 -0.35 -16.47
N ILE A 7 -6.56 -1.56 -16.27
CA ILE A 7 -7.56 -1.82 -15.22
C ILE A 7 -6.98 -1.48 -13.84
N ASP A 8 -5.78 -1.97 -13.55
CA ASP A 8 -5.06 -1.73 -12.30
C ASP A 8 -4.87 -0.22 -12.07
N PHE A 9 -4.41 0.52 -13.08
CA PHE A 9 -4.27 1.98 -12.98
C PHE A 9 -5.58 2.68 -12.59
N TYR A 10 -6.69 2.33 -13.25
CA TYR A 10 -7.99 2.94 -12.95
C TYR A 10 -8.48 2.56 -11.55
N ILE A 11 -8.33 1.30 -11.13
CA ILE A 11 -8.72 0.86 -9.79
C ILE A 11 -7.89 1.58 -8.73
N GLN A 12 -6.56 1.59 -8.85
CA GLN A 12 -5.69 2.24 -7.86
C GLN A 12 -5.95 3.74 -7.79
N THR A 13 -6.14 4.40 -8.93
CA THR A 13 -6.44 5.84 -8.98
C THR A 13 -7.81 6.14 -8.38
N PHE A 14 -8.82 5.31 -8.69
CA PHE A 14 -10.17 5.47 -8.13
C PHE A 14 -10.17 5.32 -6.61
N ILE A 15 -9.55 4.27 -6.07
CA ILE A 15 -9.44 4.05 -4.62
C ILE A 15 -8.67 5.20 -3.96
N PHE A 16 -7.57 5.65 -4.55
CA PHE A 16 -6.78 6.75 -4.03
C PHE A 16 -7.59 8.07 -3.96
N ILE A 17 -8.29 8.43 -5.04
CA ILE A 17 -9.12 9.64 -5.09
C ILE A 17 -10.28 9.52 -4.10
N LEU A 18 -10.98 8.38 -4.08
CA LEU A 18 -12.09 8.13 -3.16
C LEU A 18 -11.65 8.31 -1.70
N MET A 19 -10.49 7.77 -1.34
CA MET A 19 -9.97 7.89 0.02
C MET A 19 -9.50 9.31 0.34
N ILE A 20 -8.94 10.06 -0.61
CA ILE A 20 -8.65 11.50 -0.41
C ILE A 20 -9.95 12.28 -0.18
N SER A 21 -10.98 12.06 -1.00
CA SER A 21 -12.28 12.70 -0.84
C SER A 21 -12.90 12.39 0.52
N TYR A 22 -12.80 11.13 0.96
CA TYR A 22 -13.23 10.69 2.28
C TYR A 22 -12.49 11.44 3.40
N LEU A 23 -11.16 11.53 3.33
CA LEU A 23 -10.36 12.25 4.33
C LEU A 23 -10.69 13.75 4.38
N ILE A 24 -10.95 14.38 3.24
CA ILE A 24 -11.36 15.80 3.20
C ILE A 24 -12.71 16.00 3.89
N PHE A 25 -13.67 15.10 3.66
CA PHE A 25 -14.96 15.14 4.34
C PHE A 25 -14.80 14.96 5.86
N GLU A 26 -14.04 13.95 6.28
CA GLU A 26 -13.81 13.64 7.70
C GLU A 26 -13.02 14.73 8.44
N TYR A 27 -12.11 15.41 7.75
CA TYR A 27 -11.41 16.59 8.29
C TYR A 27 -12.39 17.67 8.75
N ILE A 28 -13.54 17.81 8.07
CA ILE A 28 -14.58 18.81 8.37
C ILE A 28 -15.47 18.34 9.54
N THR A 29 -15.65 17.02 9.74
CA THR A 29 -16.60 16.43 10.70
C THR A 29 -16.02 16.03 12.07
N LYS A 30 -14.70 16.25 12.30
CA LYS A 30 -13.92 16.20 13.57
C LYS A 30 -13.11 14.93 13.89
N ASP A 31 -13.18 13.85 13.11
CA ASP A 31 -12.47 12.58 13.44
C ASP A 31 -11.22 12.29 12.59
N PHE A 32 -10.55 13.33 12.09
CA PHE A 32 -9.47 13.21 11.11
C PHE A 32 -8.35 12.22 11.46
N LEU A 33 -7.83 12.21 12.70
CA LEU A 33 -6.65 11.41 13.07
C LEU A 33 -6.90 9.90 13.00
N TYR A 34 -8.07 9.45 13.45
CA TYR A 34 -8.43 8.03 13.36
C TYR A 34 -8.70 7.63 11.91
N GLN A 35 -9.30 8.55 11.13
CA GLN A 35 -9.70 8.27 9.75
C GLN A 35 -8.52 8.16 8.77
N ILE A 36 -7.38 8.82 9.05
CA ILE A 36 -6.17 8.64 8.23
C ILE A 36 -5.63 7.21 8.30
N PHE A 37 -5.84 6.48 9.40
CA PHE A 37 -5.44 5.08 9.45
C PHE A 37 -6.22 4.22 8.44
N TYR A 38 -7.50 4.52 8.19
CA TYR A 38 -8.25 3.82 7.14
C TYR A 38 -7.73 4.13 5.74
N PHE A 39 -7.26 5.35 5.47
CA PHE A 39 -6.57 5.65 4.21
C PHE A 39 -5.38 4.71 4.00
N TYR A 40 -4.53 4.58 5.03
CA TYR A 40 -3.36 3.73 4.98
C TYR A 40 -3.72 2.27 4.64
N TYR A 41 -4.69 1.70 5.35
CA TYR A 41 -5.07 0.29 5.15
C TYR A 41 -5.84 0.05 3.86
N ILE A 42 -6.78 0.92 3.48
CA ILE A 42 -7.58 0.71 2.28
C ILE A 42 -6.70 0.90 1.04
N VAL A 43 -6.03 2.04 0.90
CA VAL A 43 -5.17 2.31 -0.26
C VAL A 43 -4.01 1.31 -0.31
N GLY A 44 -3.33 1.10 0.82
CA GLY A 44 -2.22 0.14 0.91
C GLY A 44 -2.66 -1.29 0.59
N GLY A 45 -3.87 -1.68 0.99
CA GLY A 45 -4.39 -3.04 0.78
C GLY A 45 -4.64 -3.33 -0.69
N PHE A 46 -5.29 -2.40 -1.40
CA PHE A 46 -5.49 -2.49 -2.85
C PHE A 46 -4.16 -2.50 -3.60
N GLN A 47 -3.19 -1.71 -3.17
CA GLN A 47 -1.87 -1.68 -3.81
C GLN A 47 -1.04 -2.94 -3.53
N ILE A 48 -1.15 -3.54 -2.33
CA ILE A 48 -0.56 -4.86 -2.06
C ILE A 48 -1.16 -5.93 -2.94
N PHE A 49 -2.49 -5.93 -3.08
CA PHE A 49 -3.16 -6.91 -3.91
C PHE A 49 -2.67 -6.83 -5.37
N SER A 50 -2.58 -5.61 -5.92
CA SER A 50 -1.97 -5.37 -7.22
C SER A 50 -0.50 -5.79 -7.26
N PHE A 51 0.29 -5.47 -6.23
CA PHE A 51 1.69 -5.84 -6.13
C PHE A 51 1.87 -7.36 -6.23
N PHE A 52 1.08 -8.14 -5.49
CA PHE A 52 1.14 -9.59 -5.57
C PHE A 52 0.79 -10.13 -6.95
N ILE A 53 -0.26 -9.61 -7.61
CA ILE A 53 -0.58 -10.02 -8.99
C ILE A 53 0.59 -9.70 -9.92
N ARG A 54 1.18 -8.51 -9.79
CA ARG A 54 2.29 -8.03 -10.62
C ARG A 54 3.58 -8.82 -10.43
N ILE A 55 3.81 -9.49 -9.30
CA ILE A 55 4.95 -10.40 -9.12
C ILE A 55 4.93 -11.50 -10.18
N PHE A 56 3.75 -12.04 -10.48
CA PHE A 56 3.58 -13.16 -11.42
C PHE A 56 3.53 -12.74 -12.89
N LEU A 57 3.50 -11.43 -13.19
CA LEU A 57 3.46 -10.94 -14.57
C LEU A 57 4.87 -10.87 -15.19
N HIS A 58 4.96 -11.25 -16.46
CA HIS A 58 6.21 -11.25 -17.22
C HIS A 58 6.51 -9.87 -17.84
N TYR A 59 7.00 -8.95 -17.01
CA TYR A 59 7.49 -7.63 -17.44
C TYR A 59 8.75 -7.22 -16.67
N LYS A 60 9.44 -6.16 -17.12
CA LYS A 60 10.60 -5.60 -16.43
C LYS A 60 10.15 -4.75 -15.25
N LYS A 61 10.45 -5.20 -14.03
CA LYS A 61 10.08 -4.49 -12.79
C LYS A 61 10.98 -3.27 -12.60
N SER A 62 10.38 -2.10 -12.39
CA SER A 62 11.09 -0.84 -12.20
C SER A 62 11.80 -0.80 -10.83
N LYS A 63 12.65 0.22 -10.63
CA LYS A 63 13.23 0.49 -9.31
C LYS A 63 12.16 0.92 -8.30
N SER A 64 11.22 1.77 -8.72
CA SER A 64 10.10 2.24 -7.90
C SER A 64 9.24 1.09 -7.39
N TYR A 65 8.93 0.11 -8.24
CA TYR A 65 8.22 -1.11 -7.86
C TYR A 65 8.95 -1.90 -6.77
N LYS A 66 10.27 -2.05 -6.88
CA LYS A 66 11.08 -2.78 -5.90
C LYS A 66 11.15 -2.05 -4.56
N ILE A 67 11.36 -0.74 -4.58
CA ILE A 67 11.37 0.12 -3.38
C ILE A 67 10.01 0.05 -2.69
N TYR A 68 8.93 0.14 -3.47
CA TYR A 68 7.57 0.00 -2.96
C TYR A 68 7.38 -1.32 -2.20
N GLY A 69 7.72 -2.45 -2.83
CA GLY A 69 7.61 -3.77 -2.19
C GLY A 69 8.46 -3.88 -0.93
N PHE A 70 9.70 -3.39 -0.96
CA PHE A 70 10.61 -3.45 0.19
C PHE A 70 10.08 -2.66 1.40
N LEU A 71 9.49 -1.47 1.17
CA LEU A 71 8.98 -0.64 2.26
C LEU A 71 7.63 -1.15 2.77
N LEU A 72 6.76 -1.64 1.89
CA LEU A 72 5.37 -1.89 2.23
C LEU A 72 5.11 -3.32 2.74
N ILE A 73 5.84 -4.32 2.23
CA ILE A 73 5.66 -5.73 2.65
C ILE A 73 5.92 -5.92 4.15
N PRO A 74 7.02 -5.42 4.75
CA PRO A 74 7.26 -5.60 6.18
C PRO A 74 6.15 -4.99 7.04
N VAL A 75 5.60 -3.85 6.62
CA VAL A 75 4.56 -3.16 7.37
C VAL A 75 3.27 -3.97 7.39
N TRP A 76 2.88 -4.55 6.26
CA TRP A 76 1.67 -5.38 6.18
C TRP A 76 1.82 -6.74 6.82
N ILE A 77 3.01 -7.36 6.78
CA ILE A 77 3.29 -8.56 7.56
C ILE A 77 3.07 -8.28 9.05
N ASN A 78 3.59 -7.15 9.54
CA ASN A 78 3.39 -6.74 10.93
C ASN A 78 1.92 -6.48 11.26
N PHE A 79 1.21 -5.76 10.39
CA PHE A 79 -0.22 -5.52 10.59
C PHE A 79 -1.03 -6.82 10.71
N LEU A 80 -0.80 -7.77 9.80
CA LEU A 80 -1.48 -9.07 9.81
C LEU A 80 -1.11 -9.90 11.04
N LEU A 81 0.16 -9.89 11.46
CA LEU A 81 0.61 -10.56 12.68
C LEU A 81 -0.07 -9.96 13.92
N THR A 82 -0.14 -8.63 14.03
CA THR A 82 -0.81 -7.96 15.13
C THR A 82 -2.28 -8.36 15.23
N ILE A 83 -3.01 -8.37 14.10
CA ILE A 83 -4.41 -8.84 14.07
C ILE A 83 -4.51 -10.31 14.47
N PHE A 84 -3.66 -11.18 13.92
CA PHE A 84 -3.73 -12.62 14.18
C PHE A 84 -3.42 -13.01 15.64
N LEU A 85 -2.59 -12.21 16.31
CA LEU A 85 -2.15 -12.41 17.69
C LEU A 85 -3.03 -11.64 18.69
N GLN A 86 -3.86 -10.69 18.24
CA GLN A 86 -4.75 -9.91 19.09
C GLN A 86 -5.68 -10.83 19.90
N GLY A 87 -5.74 -10.60 21.22
CA GLY A 87 -6.60 -11.36 22.13
C GLY A 87 -6.11 -12.77 22.48
N LYS A 88 -4.96 -13.21 21.93
CA LYS A 88 -4.30 -14.44 22.33
C LYS A 88 -3.23 -14.11 23.36
N ASN A 89 -3.31 -14.72 24.56
CA ASN A 89 -2.25 -14.62 25.59
C ASN A 89 -1.03 -15.47 25.20
N ILE A 90 -0.44 -15.18 24.04
CA ILE A 90 0.78 -15.82 23.56
C ILE A 90 1.94 -15.01 24.12
N ASP A 91 2.74 -15.63 25.00
CA ASP A 91 3.99 -15.03 25.45
C ASP A 91 5.00 -15.05 24.29
N LEU A 92 5.14 -13.88 23.66
CA LEU A 92 5.96 -13.68 22.48
C LEU A 92 7.45 -13.44 22.82
N GLY A 93 7.82 -13.30 24.10
CA GLY A 93 9.22 -13.12 24.50
C GLY A 93 9.93 -11.98 23.73
N ILE A 94 10.98 -12.32 22.97
CA ILE A 94 11.73 -11.38 22.10
C ILE A 94 10.84 -10.70 21.05
N LEU A 95 9.79 -11.37 20.55
CA LEU A 95 8.83 -10.76 19.60
C LEU A 95 8.04 -9.62 20.23
N ASN A 96 7.84 -9.60 21.55
CA ASN A 96 7.23 -8.47 22.25
C ASN A 96 8.15 -7.24 22.28
N GLN A 97 9.47 -7.45 22.42
CA GLN A 97 10.46 -6.38 22.36
C GLN A 97 10.65 -5.84 20.92
N LEU A 98 10.67 -6.73 19.93
CA LEU A 98 10.63 -6.36 18.51
C LEU A 98 9.29 -5.71 18.12
N GLY A 99 8.21 -6.03 18.85
CA GLY A 99 6.89 -5.43 18.68
C GLY A 99 6.95 -3.91 18.71
N VAL A 100 7.74 -3.30 19.60
CA VAL A 100 7.93 -1.85 19.66
C VAL A 100 8.52 -1.30 18.35
N ILE A 101 9.54 -1.97 17.80
CA ILE A 101 10.16 -1.58 16.52
C ILE A 101 9.14 -1.72 15.38
N PHE A 102 8.34 -2.78 15.39
CA PHE A 102 7.32 -3.01 14.37
C PHE A 102 6.15 -2.03 14.44
N TYR A 103 5.70 -1.67 15.64
CA TYR A 103 4.76 -0.56 15.84
C TYR A 103 5.37 0.75 15.35
N LEU A 104 6.63 1.03 15.65
CA LEU A 104 7.33 2.22 15.16
C LEU A 104 7.36 2.26 13.62
N MET A 105 7.62 1.12 12.97
CA MET A 105 7.59 1.00 11.51
C MET A 105 6.20 1.31 10.93
N LEU A 106 5.12 0.82 11.57
CA LEU A 106 3.73 1.15 11.20
C LEU A 106 3.47 2.65 11.32
N TYR A 107 3.90 3.28 12.42
CA TYR A 107 3.76 4.72 12.63
C TYR A 107 4.57 5.56 11.65
N ILE A 108 5.77 5.13 11.26
CA ILE A 108 6.58 5.86 10.27
C ILE A 108 5.99 5.65 8.86
N ALA A 109 5.46 4.46 8.57
CA ALA A 109 4.80 4.13 7.31
C ALA A 109 3.61 5.03 7.00
N PHE A 110 2.90 5.45 8.03
CA PHE A 110 1.84 6.45 7.93
C PHE A 110 2.27 7.71 7.15
N PHE A 111 3.47 8.24 7.44
CA PHE A 111 3.93 9.51 6.84
C PHE A 111 4.35 9.38 5.39
N TYR A 112 5.00 8.27 5.02
CA TYR A 112 5.47 8.08 3.64
C TYR A 112 4.45 7.38 2.74
N ALA A 113 3.41 6.73 3.28
CA ALA A 113 2.45 5.96 2.50
C ALA A 113 1.68 6.75 1.45
N PRO A 114 1.21 8.00 1.69
CA PRO A 114 0.56 8.78 0.64
C PRO A 114 1.50 9.03 -0.55
N ILE A 115 2.76 9.38 -0.26
CA ILE A 115 3.79 9.61 -1.29
C ILE A 115 4.07 8.31 -2.04
N LEU A 116 4.24 7.21 -1.31
CA LEU A 116 4.50 5.89 -1.87
C LEU A 116 3.33 5.42 -2.75
N SER A 117 2.09 5.77 -2.37
CA SER A 117 0.88 5.46 -3.13
C SER A 117 0.85 6.18 -4.48
N VAL A 118 1.23 7.47 -4.50
CA VAL A 118 1.35 8.24 -5.75
C VAL A 118 2.45 7.67 -6.64
N ILE A 119 3.61 7.33 -6.06
CA ILE A 119 4.72 6.72 -6.79
C ILE A 119 4.29 5.39 -7.42
N TYR A 120 3.49 4.59 -6.70
CA TYR A 120 2.98 3.32 -7.20
C TYR A 120 2.04 3.49 -8.40
N ILE A 121 1.08 4.42 -8.31
CA ILE A 121 0.15 4.74 -9.41
C ILE A 121 0.93 5.25 -10.62
N TYR A 122 1.92 6.11 -10.40
CA TYR A 122 2.79 6.62 -11.46
C TYR A 122 3.59 5.49 -12.13
N ASP A 123 4.11 4.55 -11.36
CA ASP A 123 4.81 3.38 -11.90
C ASP A 123 3.90 2.52 -12.80
N ILE A 124 2.63 2.31 -12.41
CA ILE A 124 1.65 1.63 -13.27
C ILE A 124 1.46 2.41 -14.58
N LYS A 125 1.27 3.73 -14.49
CA LYS A 125 1.13 4.60 -15.67
C LYS A 125 2.32 4.48 -16.61
N GLN A 126 3.54 4.54 -16.09
CA GLN A 126 4.76 4.40 -16.88
C GLN A 126 4.82 3.04 -17.60
N ASN A 127 4.38 1.96 -16.95
CA ASN A 127 4.28 0.66 -17.60
C ASN A 127 3.27 0.67 -18.75
N ILE A 128 2.10 1.32 -18.61
CA ILE A 128 1.13 1.50 -19.70
C ILE A 128 1.78 2.22 -20.89
N GLU A 129 2.45 3.34 -20.65
CA GLU A 129 3.13 4.12 -21.69
C GLU A 129 4.21 3.30 -22.41
N ASN A 130 4.95 2.47 -21.67
CA ASN A 130 5.95 1.56 -22.26
C ASN A 130 5.28 0.50 -23.15
N TYR A 131 4.12 -0.03 -22.77
CA TYR A 131 3.33 -0.93 -23.62
C TYR A 131 2.73 -0.22 -24.84
N GLU A 132 2.42 1.07 -24.76
CA GLU A 132 1.91 1.84 -25.90
C GLU A 132 3.01 2.22 -26.89
N LYS A 133 4.21 2.56 -26.41
CA LYS A 133 5.37 2.90 -27.25
C LYS A 133 5.99 1.69 -27.96
N SER A 134 5.78 0.49 -27.43
CA SER A 134 6.40 -0.74 -27.98
C SER A 134 5.67 -1.34 -29.19
N ASN A 135 4.56 -0.75 -29.66
CA ASN A 135 3.79 -1.24 -30.82
C ASN A 135 3.49 -2.76 -30.79
N ILE A 136 3.19 -3.29 -29.59
CA ILE A 136 2.62 -4.62 -29.37
C ILE A 136 1.23 -4.47 -28.72
#